data_AF-A0A7X5Y0E1-F1
#
_entry.id   AF-A0A7X5Y0E1-F1
#
_cell.length_a   1.000
_cell.length_b   1.000
_cell.length_c   1.000
_cell.angle_alpha   90.00
_cell.angle_beta   90.00
_cell.angle_gamma   90.00
#
_symmetry.space_group_name_H-M   'P 1'
#
loop_
_entity.id
_entity.type
_entity.pdbx_description
1 polymer ?
#
loop_
_entity_poly.entity_id
_entity_poly.type
_entity_poly.pdbx_seq_one_letter_code
_entity_poly.pdbx_strand_id
1 'polypeptide(L)'
;MHPLVRGRKADFLNTRPTKDDGFLRPFKRALPDIQASSDTLDRALLLANALYTAFEDAGHRVTLSGLNSAARRLRIDPREAPMKGDRYDPYPQPWRPDRLTLVEAGAVTIGLIVLEMTERVKMRHVKDGYVRDSPELAARVERSRAYSWTTLKDVPSGRFEPRRVCRRPQLLRGRVYDEQDDEQVLA
;
A
#
# COMPACT_ATOMS: atom_id res chain seq x y z
N MET A 1 18.36 -11.68 3.72
CA MET A 1 17.39 -10.56 3.74
C MET A 1 17.57 -9.66 2.53
N HIS A 2 16.52 -9.43 1.76
CA HIS A 2 16.50 -8.67 0.51
C HIS A 2 16.93 -7.20 0.68
N PRO A 3 17.72 -6.61 -0.24
CA PRO A 3 18.24 -5.24 -0.11
C PRO A 3 17.16 -4.15 0.04
N LEU A 4 15.99 -4.33 -0.58
CA LEU A 4 14.89 -3.36 -0.48
C LEU A 4 14.21 -3.34 0.90
N VAL A 5 14.38 -4.38 1.72
CA VAL A 5 13.73 -4.51 3.04
C VAL A 5 14.72 -4.28 4.18
N ARG A 6 15.98 -4.67 3.98
CA ARG A 6 17.04 -4.59 4.99
C ARG A 6 17.16 -3.19 5.58
N GLY A 7 17.07 -3.09 6.91
CA GLY A 7 17.24 -1.84 7.66
C GLY A 7 16.12 -0.80 7.49
N ARG A 8 15.00 -1.15 6.84
CA ARG A 8 13.94 -0.17 6.52
C ARG A 8 12.89 0.04 7.60
N LYS A 9 12.87 -0.79 8.66
CA LYS A 9 11.87 -0.69 9.73
C LYS A 9 11.80 0.72 10.35
N ALA A 10 12.96 1.30 10.67
CA ALA A 10 13.03 2.65 11.24
C ALA A 10 12.48 3.72 10.29
N ASP A 11 12.70 3.58 8.97
CA ASP A 11 12.13 4.49 7.97
C ASP A 11 10.60 4.44 7.96
N PHE A 12 10.00 3.25 8.12
CA PHE A 12 8.54 3.07 8.17
C PHE A 12 7.93 3.62 9.47
N LEU A 13 8.60 3.41 10.61
CA LEU A 13 8.16 3.91 11.91
C LEU A 13 8.32 5.43 12.05
N ASN A 14 9.18 6.05 11.24
CA ASN A 14 9.24 7.50 11.11
C ASN A 14 8.04 8.01 10.28
N THR A 15 6.88 8.04 10.93
CA THR A 15 5.56 8.35 10.34
C THR A 15 4.90 9.55 11.00
N ARG A 16 3.95 10.18 10.30
CA ARG A 16 2.97 11.08 10.92
C ARG A 16 2.05 10.31 11.89
N PRO A 17 1.52 10.94 12.95
CA PRO A 17 0.51 10.33 13.80
C PRO A 17 -0.70 9.84 13.01
N THR A 18 -1.04 8.57 13.16
CA THR A 18 -2.12 7.89 12.44
C THR A 18 -3.44 8.10 13.17
N LYS A 19 -4.15 9.21 12.91
CA LYS A 19 -5.37 9.53 13.68
C LYS A 19 -6.63 8.81 13.18
N ASP A 20 -6.70 8.44 11.89
CA ASP A 20 -8.00 8.08 11.29
C ASP A 20 -8.11 6.66 10.72
N ASP A 21 -7.03 6.08 10.17
CA ASP A 21 -7.05 4.80 9.44
C ASP A 21 -6.12 3.72 10.00
N GLY A 22 -5.29 4.05 11.00
CA GLY A 22 -4.39 3.11 11.66
C GLY A 22 -3.18 2.63 10.84
N PHE A 23 -3.00 3.11 9.60
CA PHE A 23 -1.88 2.73 8.74
C PHE A 23 -0.71 3.70 8.85
N LEU A 24 0.51 3.17 8.81
CA LEU A 24 1.73 3.98 8.77
C LEU A 24 1.75 4.87 7.52
N ARG A 25 2.20 6.11 7.70
CA ARG A 25 2.41 7.13 6.66
C ARG A 25 3.85 7.67 6.75
N PRO A 26 4.85 6.86 6.35
CA PRO A 26 6.26 7.22 6.45
C PRO A 26 6.59 8.56 5.77
N PHE A 27 7.50 9.34 6.36
CA PHE A 27 7.98 10.56 5.69
C PHE A 27 8.82 10.23 4.45
N LYS A 28 9.61 9.15 4.52
CA LYS A 28 10.50 8.73 3.45
C LYS A 28 9.71 8.10 2.31
N ARG A 29 9.87 8.62 1.09
CA ARG A 29 9.10 8.16 -0.09
C ARG A 29 9.82 7.14 -0.97
N ALA A 30 11.12 6.93 -0.74
CA ALA A 30 11.95 5.90 -1.39
C ALA A 30 11.97 4.61 -0.56
N LEU A 31 10.80 3.98 -0.44
CA LEU A 31 10.57 2.73 0.27
C LEU A 31 9.82 1.74 -0.64
N PRO A 32 9.93 0.42 -0.40
CA PRO A 32 9.07 -0.55 -1.06
C PRO A 32 7.59 -0.25 -0.77
N ASP A 33 6.71 -0.58 -1.71
CA ASP A 33 5.26 -0.37 -1.56
C ASP A 33 4.71 -1.38 -0.55
N ILE A 34 4.69 -0.97 0.71
CA ILE A 34 4.19 -1.73 1.85
C ILE A 34 3.23 -0.83 2.61
N GLN A 35 2.01 -1.32 2.80
CA GLN A 35 1.00 -0.68 3.62
C GLN A 35 0.70 -1.58 4.81
N ALA A 36 1.03 -1.10 6.00
CA ALA A 36 0.87 -1.83 7.25
C ALA A 36 0.62 -0.85 8.40
N SER A 37 -0.04 -1.33 9.45
CA SER A 37 -0.10 -0.69 10.75
C SER A 37 1.23 -0.85 11.50
N SER A 38 1.41 -0.09 12.58
CA SER A 38 2.62 -0.21 13.41
C SER A 38 2.77 -1.62 13.98
N ASP A 39 1.67 -2.24 14.40
CA ASP A 39 1.65 -3.53 15.09
C ASP A 39 2.06 -4.70 14.18
N THR A 40 1.80 -4.57 12.87
CA THR A 40 2.01 -5.64 11.90
C THR A 40 3.20 -5.40 10.98
N LEU A 41 3.90 -4.26 11.13
CA LEU A 41 5.02 -3.85 10.27
C LEU A 41 6.10 -4.94 10.16
N ASP A 42 6.45 -5.60 11.28
CA ASP A 42 7.46 -6.67 11.25
C ASP A 42 7.03 -7.85 10.37
N ARG A 43 5.75 -8.24 10.45
CA ARG A 43 5.19 -9.29 9.59
C ARG A 43 5.15 -8.84 8.13
N ALA A 44 4.79 -7.60 7.87
CA ALA A 44 4.77 -7.02 6.53
C ALA A 44 6.16 -7.05 5.88
N LEU A 45 7.20 -6.68 6.64
CA LEU A 45 8.59 -6.69 6.19
C LEU A 45 9.09 -8.11 5.94
N LEU A 46 8.74 -9.07 6.80
CA LEU A 46 9.07 -10.49 6.60
C LEU A 46 8.40 -11.07 5.34
N LEU A 47 7.11 -10.77 5.15
CA LEU A 47 6.36 -11.18 3.95
C LEU A 47 6.96 -10.55 2.69
N ALA A 48 7.25 -9.25 2.70
CA ALA A 48 7.90 -8.57 1.59
C ALA A 48 9.26 -9.19 1.28
N ASN A 49 10.06 -9.48 2.30
CA ASN A 49 11.35 -10.14 2.13
C ASN A 49 11.21 -11.51 1.47
N ALA A 50 10.31 -12.37 1.97
CA ALA A 50 10.08 -13.69 1.42
C ALA A 50 9.60 -13.62 -0.04
N LEU A 51 8.66 -12.71 -0.33
CA LEU A 51 8.12 -12.51 -1.67
C LEU A 51 9.20 -12.04 -2.65
N TYR A 52 9.99 -11.03 -2.28
CA TYR A 52 11.02 -10.49 -3.17
C TYR A 52 12.14 -11.49 -3.41
N THR A 53 12.60 -12.19 -2.36
CA THR A 53 13.59 -13.27 -2.51
C THR A 53 13.06 -14.40 -3.39
N ALA A 54 11.79 -14.81 -3.25
CA ALA A 54 11.22 -15.84 -4.11
C ALA A 54 11.19 -15.44 -5.60
N PHE A 55 10.93 -14.18 -5.91
CA PHE A 55 11.03 -13.69 -7.29
C PHE A 55 12.48 -13.70 -7.80
N GLU A 56 13.44 -13.27 -6.99
CA GLU A 56 14.87 -13.29 -7.36
C GLU A 56 15.38 -14.73 -7.56
N ASP A 57 15.02 -15.66 -6.69
CA ASP A 57 15.36 -17.08 -6.80
C ASP A 57 14.76 -17.72 -8.06
N ALA A 58 13.59 -17.24 -8.50
CA ALA A 58 12.98 -17.62 -9.77
C ALA A 58 13.61 -16.91 -11.00
N GLY A 59 14.67 -16.11 -10.80
CA GLY A 59 15.37 -15.39 -11.87
C GLY A 59 14.72 -14.06 -12.28
N HIS A 60 13.76 -13.54 -11.50
CA HIS A 60 13.10 -12.26 -11.76
C HIS A 60 13.72 -11.14 -10.92
N ARG A 61 14.01 -10.01 -11.56
CA ARG A 61 14.65 -8.88 -10.87
C ARG A 61 13.61 -8.06 -10.11
N VAL A 62 13.85 -7.78 -8.83
CA VAL A 62 12.99 -6.92 -8.01
C VAL A 62 13.66 -5.57 -7.73
N THR A 63 13.04 -4.46 -8.15
CA THR A 63 13.62 -3.11 -8.01
C THR A 63 12.57 -2.06 -7.65
N LEU A 64 13.01 -0.86 -7.28
CA LEU A 64 12.14 0.31 -7.27
C LEU A 64 12.14 0.97 -8.65
N SER A 65 10.96 1.36 -9.13
CA SER A 65 10.79 2.06 -10.42
C SER A 65 11.68 3.30 -10.52
N GLY A 66 12.09 3.71 -11.72
CA GLY A 66 12.85 4.97 -11.88
C GLY A 66 12.07 6.19 -11.37
N LEU A 67 12.77 7.25 -10.96
CA LEU A 67 12.17 8.49 -10.44
C LEU A 67 11.15 9.11 -11.42
N ASN A 68 11.41 8.99 -12.73
CA ASN A 68 10.56 9.51 -13.79
C ASN A 68 9.80 8.40 -14.54
N SER A 69 9.60 7.23 -13.92
CA SER A 69 8.88 6.15 -14.59
C SER A 69 7.42 6.54 -14.83
N ALA A 70 6.87 6.15 -15.99
CA ALA A 70 5.44 6.28 -16.28
C ALA A 70 4.57 5.30 -15.45
N ALA A 71 5.18 4.44 -14.63
CA ALA A 71 4.48 3.50 -13.78
C ALA A 71 3.67 4.25 -12.71
N ARG A 72 2.38 3.94 -12.62
CA ARG A 72 1.46 4.56 -11.66
C ARG A 72 0.76 3.46 -10.84
N ARG A 73 0.74 3.65 -9.52
CA ARG A 73 -0.04 2.81 -8.59
C ARG A 73 -1.52 2.98 -8.90
N LEU A 74 -2.19 1.86 -9.16
CA LEU A 74 -3.65 1.75 -9.24
C LEU A 74 -4.28 2.19 -7.92
N ARG A 75 -5.53 2.66 -7.96
CA ARG A 75 -6.32 2.80 -6.74
C ARG A 75 -6.58 1.39 -6.21
N ILE A 76 -6.37 1.19 -4.91
CA ILE A 76 -6.53 -0.10 -4.24
C ILE A 76 -7.53 0.07 -3.13
N ASP A 77 -8.54 -0.81 -3.09
CA ASP A 77 -9.42 -0.95 -1.93
C ASP A 77 -8.76 -1.91 -0.93
N PRO A 78 -8.40 -1.47 0.28
CA PRO A 78 -7.79 -2.33 1.29
C PRO A 78 -8.80 -3.29 1.94
N ARG A 79 -10.10 -3.17 1.69
CA ARG A 79 -11.10 -4.08 2.24
C ARG A 79 -10.98 -5.48 1.64
N GLU A 80 -11.28 -6.47 2.48
CA GLU A 80 -11.37 -7.87 2.07
C GLU A 80 -12.54 -8.15 1.15
N ALA A 81 -13.69 -7.56 1.44
CA ALA A 81 -14.85 -7.56 0.55
C ALA A 81 -15.14 -6.13 0.09
N PRO A 82 -14.96 -5.81 -1.21
CA PRO A 82 -15.37 -4.52 -1.76
C PRO A 82 -16.87 -4.32 -1.55
N MET A 83 -17.29 -3.15 -1.03
CA MET A 83 -18.71 -2.84 -0.94
C MET A 83 -19.30 -2.55 -2.32
N LYS A 84 -20.42 -3.21 -2.64
CA LYS A 84 -21.17 -2.99 -3.88
C LYS A 84 -21.97 -1.70 -3.76
N GLY A 85 -21.86 -0.80 -4.73
CA GLY A 85 -22.79 0.32 -4.92
C GLY A 85 -22.39 1.68 -4.34
N ASP A 86 -21.38 1.75 -3.48
CA ASP A 86 -20.82 3.04 -3.07
C ASP A 86 -19.72 3.45 -4.05
N ARG A 87 -19.75 4.68 -4.57
CA ARG A 87 -18.57 5.28 -5.19
C ARG A 87 -17.56 5.46 -4.07
N TYR A 88 -16.81 4.40 -3.77
CA TYR A 88 -15.77 4.44 -2.77
C TYR A 88 -14.87 5.62 -3.06
N ASP A 89 -14.94 6.64 -2.19
CA ASP A 89 -13.89 7.61 -2.05
C ASP A 89 -12.89 7.00 -1.07
N PRO A 90 -11.70 6.54 -1.52
CA PRO A 90 -10.62 6.03 -0.70
C PRO A 90 -9.98 7.16 0.10
N TYR A 91 -10.75 8.16 0.52
CA TYR A 91 -10.28 9.24 1.34
C TYR A 91 -10.39 8.83 2.82
N PRO A 92 -9.29 8.88 3.58
CA PRO A 92 -7.97 9.33 3.16
C PRO A 92 -7.20 8.26 2.37
N GLN A 93 -6.56 8.68 1.27
CA GLN A 93 -5.79 7.76 0.42
C GLN A 93 -4.68 7.12 1.26
N PRO A 94 -4.46 5.80 1.11
CA PRO A 94 -3.32 5.17 1.72
C PRO A 94 -2.03 5.86 1.30
N TRP A 95 -1.06 5.87 2.20
CA TRP A 95 0.27 6.30 1.87
C TRP A 95 0.81 5.48 0.68
N ARG A 96 1.57 6.16 -0.19
CA ARG A 96 2.21 5.55 -1.36
C ARG A 96 3.65 6.05 -1.49
N PRO A 97 4.60 5.18 -1.87
CA PRO A 97 5.94 5.61 -2.23
C PRO A 97 5.94 6.41 -3.54
N ASP A 98 7.02 7.13 -3.81
CA ASP A 98 7.22 7.79 -5.12
C ASP A 98 7.65 6.82 -6.20
N ARG A 99 8.26 5.71 -5.79
CA ARG A 99 8.77 4.66 -6.67
C ARG A 99 8.04 3.37 -6.34
N LEU A 100 7.46 2.72 -7.35
CA LEU A 100 6.78 1.44 -7.16
C LEU A 100 7.79 0.31 -6.99
N THR A 101 7.46 -0.69 -6.19
CA THR A 101 8.19 -1.96 -6.26
C THR A 101 7.80 -2.68 -7.55
N LEU A 102 8.78 -2.97 -8.39
CA LEU A 102 8.61 -3.63 -9.69
C LEU A 102 9.31 -4.99 -9.68
N VAL A 103 8.68 -5.96 -10.34
CA VAL A 103 9.27 -7.25 -10.70
C VAL A 103 9.36 -7.32 -12.22
N GLU A 104 10.58 -7.55 -12.71
CA GLU A 104 10.86 -7.74 -14.13
C GLU A 104 10.89 -9.24 -14.45
N ALA A 105 9.82 -9.72 -15.07
CA ALA A 105 9.65 -11.11 -15.51
C ALA A 105 9.70 -11.18 -17.04
N GLY A 106 10.93 -11.28 -17.59
CA GLY A 106 11.16 -11.32 -19.02
C GLY A 106 10.75 -10.02 -19.72
N ALA A 107 9.67 -10.07 -20.51
CA ALA A 107 9.13 -8.91 -21.23
C ALA A 107 8.05 -8.14 -20.43
N VAL A 108 7.71 -8.60 -19.24
CA VAL A 108 6.62 -8.06 -18.43
C VAL A 108 7.14 -7.46 -17.14
N THR A 109 6.75 -6.21 -16.89
CA THR A 109 6.98 -5.52 -15.61
C THR A 109 5.71 -5.55 -14.77
N ILE A 110 5.82 -6.04 -13.53
CA ILE A 110 4.71 -6.15 -12.59
C ILE A 110 4.98 -5.23 -11.40
N GLY A 111 4.09 -4.25 -11.17
CA GLY A 111 4.12 -3.48 -9.92
C GLY A 111 3.49 -4.28 -8.79
N LEU A 112 4.17 -4.33 -7.63
CA LEU A 112 3.74 -5.07 -6.44
C LEU A 112 3.50 -4.15 -5.24
N ILE A 113 2.54 -4.55 -4.42
CA ILE A 113 2.34 -4.04 -3.06
C ILE A 113 2.16 -5.20 -2.08
N VAL A 114 2.68 -5.03 -0.86
CA VAL A 114 2.25 -5.82 0.30
C VAL A 114 1.25 -4.99 1.09
N LEU A 115 -0.01 -5.42 1.10
CA LEU A 115 -1.12 -4.66 1.67
C LEU A 115 -1.69 -5.39 2.88
N GLU A 116 -1.65 -4.74 4.04
CA GLU A 116 -2.52 -5.12 5.15
C GLU A 116 -3.97 -4.71 4.84
N MET A 117 -4.85 -5.68 4.94
CA MET A 117 -6.27 -5.53 4.65
C MET A 117 -7.00 -4.84 5.80
N THR A 118 -8.15 -4.24 5.52
CA THR A 118 -9.02 -3.66 6.53
C THR A 118 -10.22 -4.54 6.84
N GLU A 119 -10.62 -4.55 8.10
CA GLU A 119 -11.88 -5.07 8.58
C GLU A 119 -12.81 -3.94 9.03
N ARG A 120 -14.12 -4.12 8.85
CA ARG A 120 -15.12 -3.12 9.27
C ARG A 120 -15.53 -3.38 10.71
N VAL A 121 -15.11 -2.51 11.62
CA VAL A 121 -15.31 -2.66 13.06
C VAL A 121 -16.15 -1.53 13.62
N LYS A 122 -17.01 -1.85 14.59
CA LYS A 122 -17.75 -0.86 15.36
C LYS A 122 -16.80 -0.16 16.32
N MET A 123 -16.62 1.14 16.11
CA MET A 123 -15.79 2.00 16.94
C MET A 123 -16.68 2.91 17.77
N ARG A 124 -16.28 3.17 19.01
CA ARG A 124 -16.88 4.19 19.88
C ARG A 124 -15.97 5.40 19.94
N HIS A 125 -16.54 6.58 19.70
CA HIS A 125 -15.86 7.83 19.98
C HIS A 125 -15.91 8.12 21.48
N VAL A 126 -14.74 8.28 22.07
CA VAL A 126 -14.53 8.75 23.45
C VAL A 126 -13.71 10.04 23.41
N LYS A 127 -13.51 10.69 24.56
CA LYS A 127 -12.87 12.01 24.66
C LYS A 127 -11.58 12.18 23.83
N ASP A 128 -10.78 11.12 23.73
CA ASP A 128 -9.45 11.14 23.09
C ASP A 128 -9.41 10.43 21.72
N GLY A 129 -10.57 10.12 21.13
CA GLY A 129 -10.67 9.56 19.78
C GLY A 129 -11.49 8.27 19.70
N TYR A 130 -11.15 7.42 18.73
CA TYR A 130 -11.90 6.20 18.44
C TYR A 130 -11.23 4.97 19.05
N VAL A 131 -12.02 4.20 19.79
CA VAL A 131 -11.63 2.90 20.34
C VAL A 131 -12.60 1.82 19.86
N ARG A 132 -12.17 0.57 19.79
CA ARG A 132 -13.08 -0.55 19.46
C ARG A 132 -14.23 -0.59 20.47
N ASP A 133 -15.47 -0.63 19.98
CA ASP A 133 -16.65 -0.70 20.84
C ASP A 133 -16.70 -2.08 21.52
N SER A 134 -17.05 -2.11 22.80
CA SER A 134 -17.26 -3.36 23.55
C SER A 134 -18.37 -3.14 24.58
N PRO A 135 -19.07 -4.21 25.03
CA PRO A 135 -20.08 -4.10 26.08
C PRO A 135 -19.54 -3.46 27.36
N GLU A 136 -18.31 -3.83 27.76
CA GLU A 136 -17.65 -3.32 28.96
C GLU A 136 -17.35 -1.83 28.85
N LEU A 137 -16.87 -1.40 27.67
CA LEU A 137 -16.62 0.01 27.39
C LEU A 137 -17.93 0.81 27.36
N ALA A 138 -18.96 0.29 26.71
CA ALA A 138 -20.28 0.91 26.64
C ALA A 138 -20.84 1.14 28.04
N ALA A 139 -20.83 0.11 28.90
CA ALA A 139 -21.29 0.20 30.28
C ALA A 139 -20.46 1.19 31.11
N ARG A 140 -19.14 1.27 30.89
CA ARG A 140 -18.27 2.25 31.57
C ARG A 140 -18.59 3.69 31.16
N VAL A 141 -18.82 3.92 29.87
CA VAL A 141 -19.17 5.24 29.33
C VAL A 141 -20.54 5.69 29.83
N GLU A 142 -21.51 4.77 29.85
CA GLU A 142 -22.84 5.02 30.40
C GLU A 142 -22.80 5.38 31.89
N ARG A 143 -22.07 4.61 32.71
CA ARG A 143 -21.88 4.89 34.15
C ARG A 143 -21.23 6.25 34.40
N SER A 144 -20.30 6.66 33.54
CA SER A 144 -19.63 7.97 33.65
C SER A 144 -20.42 9.12 33.02
N ARG A 145 -21.56 8.84 32.37
CA ARG A 145 -22.37 9.80 31.60
C ARG A 145 -21.54 10.61 30.60
N ALA A 146 -20.47 10.02 30.07
CA ALA A 146 -19.59 10.68 29.12
C ALA A 146 -20.24 10.71 27.73
N TYR A 147 -20.08 11.82 27.01
CA TYR A 147 -20.55 11.93 25.63
C TYR A 147 -19.83 10.94 24.72
N SER A 148 -20.58 10.08 24.05
CA SER A 148 -20.05 9.11 23.09
C SER A 148 -21.08 8.78 22.02
N TRP A 149 -20.59 8.35 20.87
CA TRP A 149 -21.40 7.75 19.81
C TRP A 149 -20.60 6.63 19.14
N THR A 150 -21.30 5.78 18.39
CA THR A 150 -20.67 4.67 17.67
C THR A 150 -20.72 4.90 16.17
N THR A 151 -19.69 4.43 15.48
CA THR A 151 -19.61 4.44 14.01
C THR A 151 -18.90 3.18 13.52
N LEU A 152 -19.13 2.79 12.27
CA LEU A 152 -18.35 1.74 11.63
C LEU A 152 -17.13 2.37 10.96
N LYS A 153 -15.94 1.83 11.25
CA LYS A 153 -14.70 2.21 10.57
C LYS A 153 -13.99 0.99 10.00
N ASP A 154 -13.32 1.19 8.87
CA ASP A 154 -12.37 0.24 8.33
C ASP A 154 -11.05 0.41 9.10
N VAL A 155 -10.59 -0.65 9.76
CA VAL A 155 -9.36 -0.65 10.57
C VAL A 155 -8.41 -1.76 10.10
N PRO A 156 -7.08 -1.62 10.31
CA PRO A 156 -6.12 -2.65 9.94
C PRO A 156 -6.44 -3.98 10.64
N SER A 157 -6.48 -5.07 9.85
CA SER A 157 -6.93 -6.39 10.30
C SER A 157 -5.80 -7.35 10.70
N GLY A 158 -4.55 -7.01 10.37
CA GLY A 158 -3.38 -7.88 10.46
C GLY A 158 -3.28 -8.96 9.39
N ARG A 159 -4.27 -9.07 8.48
CA ARG A 159 -4.22 -9.97 7.32
C ARG A 159 -3.54 -9.27 6.13
N PHE A 160 -2.73 -10.00 5.38
CA PHE A 160 -1.97 -9.46 4.26
C PHE A 160 -2.32 -10.11 2.93
N GLU A 161 -2.38 -9.30 1.88
CA GLU A 161 -2.57 -9.75 0.51
C GLU A 161 -1.56 -9.05 -0.41
N PRO A 162 -0.65 -9.79 -1.07
CA PRO A 162 0.15 -9.24 -2.15
C PRO A 162 -0.75 -8.92 -3.36
N ARG A 163 -0.69 -7.70 -3.88
CA ARG A 163 -1.49 -7.30 -5.05
C ARG A 163 -0.64 -6.73 -6.19
N ARG A 164 -1.13 -6.90 -7.42
CA ARG A 164 -0.62 -6.21 -8.61
C ARG A 164 -1.17 -4.78 -8.65
N VAL A 165 -0.31 -3.80 -8.89
CA VAL A 165 -0.69 -2.38 -8.77
C VAL A 165 -0.38 -1.50 -9.98
N CYS A 166 0.19 -2.02 -11.07
CA CYS A 166 0.50 -1.20 -12.24
C CYS A 166 -0.55 -1.35 -13.36
N ARG A 167 -1.09 -0.22 -13.86
CA ARG A 167 -2.08 -0.17 -14.97
C ARG A 167 -1.49 -0.32 -16.36
N ARG A 168 -0.17 -0.22 -16.53
CA ARG A 168 0.51 -0.42 -17.82
C ARG A 168 1.71 -1.34 -17.65
N PRO A 169 1.66 -2.60 -18.12
CA PRO A 169 2.86 -3.28 -18.56
C PRO A 169 3.22 -2.64 -19.90
N GLN A 170 3.80 -1.44 -19.89
CA GLN A 170 4.41 -0.94 -21.10
C GLN A 170 5.63 -1.82 -21.29
N LEU A 171 5.64 -2.60 -22.38
CA LEU A 171 6.82 -3.27 -22.92
C LEU A 171 7.96 -2.25 -22.95
N LEU A 172 8.75 -2.17 -21.88
CA LEU A 172 9.94 -1.32 -21.83
C LEU A 172 11.08 -2.11 -22.46
N ARG A 173 11.00 -2.29 -23.77
CA ARG A 173 12.20 -2.33 -24.60
C ARG A 173 12.10 -1.19 -25.58
N GLY A 174 12.81 -0.11 -25.30
CA GLY A 174 13.22 0.80 -26.37
C GLY A 174 14.07 0.00 -27.35
N ARG A 175 13.62 -0.10 -28.60
CA ARG A 175 14.52 -0.21 -29.74
C ARG A 175 14.45 1.14 -30.45
N VAL A 176 15.60 1.80 -30.46
CA VAL A 176 16.24 2.54 -31.56
C VAL A 176 15.30 3.33 -32.47
N TYR A 177 15.40 4.66 -32.42
CA TYR A 177 15.04 5.50 -33.56
C TYR A 177 15.98 5.13 -34.72
N ASP A 178 15.44 4.54 -35.78
CA ASP A 178 16.14 4.41 -37.05
C ASP A 178 15.87 5.70 -37.83
N GLU A 179 16.87 6.57 -37.93
CA GLU A 179 16.88 7.72 -38.85
C GLU A 179 17.15 7.18 -40.26
N GLN A 180 16.11 6.70 -40.94
CA GLN A 180 16.14 6.46 -42.38
C GLN A 180 14.69 6.36 -42.87
N ASP A 181 14.10 7.51 -43.18
CA ASP A 181 13.07 7.70 -44.20
C ASP A 181 12.68 9.19 -44.23
N ASP A 182 13.65 10.04 -44.56
CA ASP A 182 13.44 11.41 -45.04
C ASP A 182 14.07 11.53 -46.42
N GLU A 183 13.51 10.82 -47.41
CA GLU A 183 13.59 11.28 -48.78
C GLU A 183 12.45 10.69 -49.62
N GLN A 184 11.82 11.56 -50.40
CA GLN A 184 10.75 11.29 -51.38
C GLN A 184 9.32 11.25 -50.82
N VAL A 185 8.76 12.43 -50.51
CA VAL A 185 7.59 12.95 -51.23
C VAL A 185 7.62 14.49 -51.18
N LEU A 186 8.30 15.11 -52.15
CA LEU A 186 7.93 16.44 -52.63
C LEU A 186 7.73 16.33 -54.14
N ALA A 187 6.63 16.93 -54.58
CA ALA A 187 6.12 16.99 -55.95
C ALA A 187 7.13 17.54 -56.96
#